data_AF-A0A960FZ45-F1
#
_entry.id   AF-A0A960FZ45-F1
#
_cell.length_a   1.000
_cell.length_b   1.000
_cell.length_c   1.000
_cell.angle_alpha   90.00
_cell.angle_beta   90.00
_cell.angle_gamma   90.00
#
_symmetry.space_group_name_H-M   'P 1'
#
loop_
_entity.id
_entity.type
_entity.pdbx_description
1 polymer ?
#
loop_
_entity_poly.entity_id
_entity_poly.type
_entity_poly.pdbx_seq_one_letter_code
_entity_poly.pdbx_strand_id
1 'polypeptide(L)' 'MSDIVIGLSKSARAGYSFDDVAVAPHRRTRDPESVDLHWNMDAYSFEMPIVAAPMDSIVSPETAIAMGQ' A
#
# COMPACT_ATOMS: atom_id res chain seq x y z
N MET A 1 -22.16 -0.68 7.97
CA MET A 1 -22.52 -1.01 6.57
C MET A 1 -22.98 -2.45 6.60
N SER A 2 -24.26 -2.71 6.35
CA SER A 2 -24.86 -4.04 6.45
C SER A 2 -24.48 -4.93 5.27
N ASP A 3 -24.46 -6.24 5.49
CA ASP A 3 -24.21 -7.21 4.42
C ASP A 3 -25.29 -7.12 3.32
N ILE A 4 -24.87 -7.28 2.07
CA ILE A 4 -25.73 -7.31 0.89
C ILE A 4 -26.18 -8.76 0.69
N VAL A 5 -27.49 -8.99 0.66
CA VAL A 5 -28.04 -10.31 0.35
C VAL A 5 -27.90 -10.57 -1.15
N ILE A 6 -27.12 -11.58 -1.51
CA ILE A 6 -27.00 -12.06 -2.90
C ILE A 6 -28.18 -12.99 -3.22
N GLY A 7 -28.56 -13.83 -2.25
CA GLY A 7 -29.71 -14.74 -2.32
C GLY A 7 -29.55 -15.97 -1.42
N LEU A 8 -30.66 -16.62 -1.06
CA LEU A 8 -30.70 -17.72 -0.08
C LEU A 8 -29.94 -17.33 1.20
N SER A 9 -29.00 -18.18 1.62
CA SER A 9 -28.11 -17.98 2.76
C SER A 9 -26.77 -17.35 2.36
N LYS A 10 -26.66 -16.74 1.17
CA LYS A 10 -25.44 -16.03 0.72
C LYS A 10 -25.61 -14.53 0.87
N SER A 11 -24.74 -13.96 1.70
CA SER A 11 -24.50 -12.53 1.79
C SER A 11 -23.04 -12.22 1.48
N ALA A 12 -22.77 -10.97 1.14
CA ALA A 12 -21.42 -10.47 0.96
C ALA A 12 -21.29 -9.03 1.43
N ARG A 13 -20.04 -8.60 1.60
CA ARG A 13 -19.68 -7.20 1.84
C ARG A 13 -19.19 -6.56 0.55
N ALA A 14 -19.53 -5.29 0.34
CA ALA A 14 -18.94 -4.51 -0.74
C ALA A 14 -17.42 -4.35 -0.52
N GLY A 15 -16.64 -4.74 -1.52
CA GLY A 15 -15.22 -4.38 -1.65
C GLY A 15 -15.06 -3.18 -2.58
N TYR A 16 -13.93 -2.49 -2.47
CA TYR A 16 -13.61 -1.33 -3.28
C TYR A 16 -12.19 -1.48 -3.86
N SER A 17 -12.03 -1.17 -5.14
CA SER A 17 -10.74 -1.03 -5.82
C SER A 17 -10.12 0.34 -5.50
N PHE A 18 -8.85 0.54 -5.89
CA PHE A 18 -8.22 1.85 -5.87
C PHE A 18 -8.94 2.85 -6.81
N ASP A 19 -9.55 2.37 -7.89
CA ASP A 19 -10.31 3.22 -8.83
C ASP A 19 -11.65 3.72 -8.25
N ASP A 20 -12.15 3.08 -7.18
CA ASP A 20 -13.43 3.44 -6.56
C ASP A 20 -13.27 4.50 -5.46
N VAL A 21 -12.04 4.83 -5.06
CA VAL A 21 -11.76 5.69 -3.91
C VAL A 21 -10.67 6.72 -4.20
N ALA A 22 -10.72 7.84 -3.49
CA ALA A 22 -9.67 8.86 -3.54
C ALA A 22 -9.38 9.41 -2.15
N VAL A 23 -8.15 9.88 -1.92
CA VAL A 23 -7.79 10.56 -0.67
C VAL A 23 -8.35 11.98 -0.69
N ALA A 24 -9.25 12.28 0.25
CA ALA A 24 -9.76 13.63 0.41
C ALA A 24 -8.75 14.51 1.16
N PRO A 25 -8.59 15.79 0.77
CA PRO A 25 -7.72 16.72 1.50
C PRO A 25 -8.25 16.97 2.92
N HIS A 26 -7.33 17.15 3.87
CA HIS A 26 -7.64 17.58 5.22
C HIS A 26 -7.49 19.11 5.38
N ARG A 27 -7.84 19.66 6.55
CA ARG A 27 -7.85 21.11 6.83
C ARG A 27 -6.50 21.83 6.66
N ARG A 28 -5.36 21.12 6.62
CA ARG A 28 -4.02 21.72 6.54
C ARG A 28 -3.19 20.98 5.51
N THR A 29 -2.48 21.73 4.68
CA THR A 29 -1.46 21.21 3.77
C THR A 29 -0.11 21.22 4.48
N ARG A 30 0.69 20.18 4.24
CA ARG A 30 2.09 20.10 4.68
C ARG A 30 3.00 20.21 3.47
N ASP A 31 4.21 20.70 3.70
CA ASP A 31 5.25 20.65 2.68
C ASP A 31 5.59 19.17 2.42
N PRO A 32 5.63 18.69 1.17
CA PRO A 32 6.04 17.31 0.87
C PRO A 32 7.39 16.93 1.49
N GLU A 33 8.35 17.86 1.57
CA GLU A 33 9.67 17.61 2.14
C GLU A 33 9.63 17.45 3.69
N SER A 34 8.51 17.83 4.32
CA SER A 34 8.29 17.67 5.75
C SER A 34 7.62 16.34 6.14
N VAL A 35 7.35 15.46 5.17
CA VAL A 35 6.73 14.16 5.40
C VAL A 35 7.80 13.09 5.63
N ASP A 36 7.69 12.39 6.75
CA ASP A 36 8.55 11.26 7.06
C ASP A 36 8.06 10.00 6.32
N LEU A 37 8.94 9.42 5.51
CA LEU A 37 8.69 8.19 4.74
C LEU A 37 9.33 6.95 5.36
N HIS A 38 10.07 7.09 6.48
CA HIS A 38 10.74 5.97 7.10
C HIS A 38 9.74 4.88 7.49
N TRP A 39 10.10 3.64 7.18
CA TRP A 39 9.29 2.48 7.48
C TRP A 39 10.06 1.49 8.34
N ASN A 40 9.50 1.18 9.50
CA ASN A 40 10.03 0.15 10.39
C ASN A 40 9.20 -1.12 10.24
N MET A 41 9.84 -2.21 9.83
CA MET A 41 9.27 -3.56 9.81
C MET A 41 10.07 -4.45 10.76
N ASP A 42 9.50 -4.70 11.94
CA ASP A 42 10.14 -5.51 12.97
C ASP A 42 11.56 -4.98 13.29
N ALA A 43 12.61 -5.78 13.04
CA ALA A 43 14.00 -5.40 13.27
C ALA A 43 14.64 -4.55 12.15
N TYR A 44 13.92 -4.24 11.07
CA TYR A 44 14.47 -3.55 9.90
C TYR A 44 13.87 -2.16 9.73
N SER A 45 14.73 -1.20 9.37
CA SER A 45 14.35 0.17 9.05
C SER A 45 14.69 0.47 7.58
N PHE A 46 13.74 1.08 6.87
CA PHE A 46 13.84 1.46 5.47
C PHE A 46 13.56 2.96 5.34
N GLU A 47 14.19 3.61 4.36
CA GLU A 47 13.95 5.04 4.09
C GLU A 47 12.58 5.30 3.42
N MET A 48 12.05 4.30 2.71
CA MET A 48 10.77 4.39 2.02
C MET A 48 9.92 3.11 2.21
N PRO A 49 8.58 3.21 2.18
CA PRO A 49 7.69 2.07 2.35
C PRO A 49 7.45 1.31 1.03
N ILE A 50 8.52 0.91 0.33
CA ILE A 50 8.47 0.25 -0.98
C ILE A 50 9.21 -1.08 -0.94
N VAL A 51 8.61 -2.14 -1.48
CA VAL A 51 9.22 -3.47 -1.62
C VAL A 51 9.01 -3.97 -3.04
N ALA A 52 10.07 -4.53 -3.63
CA ALA A 52 9.98 -5.18 -4.92
C ALA A 52 9.22 -6.52 -4.81
N ALA A 53 8.32 -6.78 -5.75
CA ALA A 53 7.66 -8.08 -5.85
C ALA A 53 8.72 -9.17 -6.13
N PRO A 54 8.68 -10.32 -5.44
CA PRO A 54 9.70 -11.38 -5.55
C PRO A 54 9.49 -12.21 -6.82
N MET A 55 9.66 -11.59 -7.99
CA MET A 55 9.47 -12.20 -9.31
C MET A 55 10.80 -12.22 -10.06
N ASP A 56 11.12 -13.33 -10.72
CA ASP A 56 12.34 -13.52 -11.51
C ASP A 56 12.48 -12.52 -12.68
N SER A 57 11.34 -12.07 -13.21
CA SER A 57 11.24 -11.03 -14.24
C SER A 57 11.58 -9.61 -13.74
N ILE A 58 11.61 -9.38 -12.43
CA ILE A 58 11.88 -8.06 -11.82
C ILE A 58 13.15 -8.08 -10.98
N VAL A 59 13.36 -9.13 -10.19
CA VAL A 59 14.36 -9.18 -9.12
C VAL A 59 15.51 -10.13 -9.49
N SER A 60 16.57 -9.55 -10.03
CA SER A 60 17.93 -10.12 -10.03
C SER A 60 18.70 -9.68 -8.77
N PRO A 61 19.83 -10.32 -8.41
CA PRO A 61 20.67 -9.87 -7.31
C PRO A 61 21.09 -8.40 -7.42
N GLU A 62 21.39 -7.93 -8.64
CA GLU A 62 21.75 -6.54 -8.91
C GLU A 62 20.59 -5.59 -8.58
N THR A 63 19.39 -5.89 -9.07
CA THR A 63 18.21 -5.06 -8.79
C THR A 63 17.80 -5.09 -7.31
N ALA A 64 17.99 -6.21 -6.61
CA ALA A 64 17.71 -6.31 -5.18
C ALA A 64 18.65 -5.41 -4.36
N ILE A 65 19.94 -5.32 -4.75
CA ILE A 65 20.90 -4.41 -4.13
C ILE A 65 20.51 -2.96 -4.41
N ALA A 66 20.19 -2.63 -5.66
CA ALA A 66 19.79 -1.27 -6.04
C ALA A 66 18.53 -0.79 -5.30
N MET A 67 17.58 -1.69 -5.02
CA MET A 67 16.37 -1.38 -4.24
C MET A 67 16.65 -1.12 -2.75
N GLY A 68 17.79 -1.57 -2.22
CA GLY A 68 18.19 -1.36 -0.83
C GLY A 68 19.18 -0.20 -0.63
N GLN A 69 19.55 0.49 -1.71
CA GLN A 69 20.33 1.73 -1.68
C GLN A 69 19.40 2.93 -1.53
#